data_AF-B3JLQ4-F1
#
_entry.id   AF-B3JLQ4-F1
#
_cell.length_a   1.000
_cell.length_b   1.000
_cell.length_c   1.000
_cell.angle_alpha   90.00
_cell.angle_beta   90.00
_cell.angle_gamma   90.00
#
_symmetry.space_group_name_H-M   'P 1'
#
loop_
_entity.id
_entity.type
_entity.pdbx_description
1 polymer ?
#
loop_
_entity_poly.entity_id
_entity_poly.type
_entity_poly.pdbx_seq_one_letter_code
_entity_poly.pdbx_strand_id
1 'polypeptide(L)'
;MKKFLFILCSLVVISKLTAQNSDYTDISALLENKIWKVQAPKGKQYAMELEFRDAGLRKTFLSDEKKTETFYSYSLCGDTIKVFESRKKYIIQELTDSTLVFQYLPDSLTISVGSVKCVTDNTLEGQRKNEERLDSIWRKEDIWNKGVAKITGEPVKDLSTIEPPRWAVWDYDLTKYYVSQMKYPEELLKKNIAGYSVVMFSIDTLGLPRSINILTTKHKDFDKEVIRLTKDLPHCLPCLDKNGKRMECLYTVYVPFLPQHYRDRVKKDSIWEEEQKHCFVEWESPSCFQDGNPNTIQNYIDERLVYDPSLLGNKEQVRGFYKVKINSYGEVSEVDVFRSCGIHEWDAQVVDIIKGMPRWTPAISYYGKSKYRESIWTMNVFFRKTKGKLIAHTFEKNLETGVPVCFLNERGDTIVPYGKYNYCQINRVKNLVFAYENKQDTRIVCLNGQGEELFYVFQYDNGPDKLREGLFRITDENGLIGFADSLGNIVIKPQFKFAFPFENGKAKVTFSGESKVVPDSKDEKHYWDSPDWYYIDTNGKIL
;
A
#
# COMPACT_ATOMS: atom_id res chain seq x y z
N MET A 1 90.92 -26.07 30.78
CA MET A 1 90.42 -24.71 31.09
C MET A 1 89.91 -24.07 29.81
N LYS A 2 88.67 -23.54 29.85
CA LYS A 2 88.02 -22.61 28.88
C LYS A 2 87.73 -23.16 27.47
N LYS A 3 86.58 -22.94 26.83
CA LYS A 3 85.21 -22.49 27.18
C LYS A 3 84.40 -22.75 25.90
N PHE A 4 83.24 -23.39 26.02
CA PHE A 4 82.24 -23.56 24.96
C PHE A 4 81.74 -22.19 24.47
N LEU A 5 81.56 -22.03 23.15
CA LEU A 5 80.63 -21.04 22.58
C LEU A 5 79.98 -21.65 21.33
N PHE A 6 78.76 -22.14 21.49
CA PHE A 6 77.85 -22.46 20.39
C PHE A 6 77.19 -21.15 19.93
N ILE A 7 77.34 -20.80 18.66
CA ILE A 7 76.53 -19.75 18.01
C ILE A 7 75.42 -20.46 17.23
N LEU A 8 74.19 -20.35 17.73
CA LEU A 8 72.97 -20.69 16.99
C LEU A 8 72.74 -19.62 15.91
N CYS A 9 72.89 -19.98 14.63
CA CYS A 9 72.28 -19.24 13.54
C CYS A 9 70.79 -19.60 13.48
N SER A 10 69.93 -18.72 13.98
CA SER A 10 68.49 -18.77 13.72
C SER A 10 68.23 -18.40 12.27
N LEU A 11 68.03 -19.44 11.44
CA LEU A 11 67.33 -19.31 10.16
C LEU A 11 65.92 -18.78 10.45
N VAL A 12 65.68 -17.50 10.15
CA VAL A 12 64.33 -16.97 10.01
C VAL A 12 63.75 -17.60 8.75
N VAL A 13 63.01 -18.69 8.93
CA VAL A 13 62.13 -19.22 7.90
C VAL A 13 61.03 -18.18 7.71
N ILE A 14 61.15 -17.37 6.67
CA ILE A 14 60.00 -16.67 6.10
C ILE A 14 59.13 -17.77 5.50
N SER A 15 58.15 -18.24 6.27
CA SER A 15 57.07 -19.04 5.74
C SER A 15 56.33 -18.19 4.71
N LYS A 16 56.63 -18.45 3.44
CA LYS A 16 55.78 -18.05 2.32
C LYS A 16 54.40 -18.59 2.66
N LEU A 17 53.47 -17.70 3.02
CA LEU A 17 52.06 -18.05 3.17
C LEU A 17 51.67 -18.83 1.92
N THR A 18 51.23 -20.08 2.12
CA THR A 18 50.50 -20.81 1.11
C THR A 18 49.35 -19.91 0.70
N ALA A 19 49.41 -19.40 -0.53
CA ALA A 19 48.35 -18.64 -1.13
C ALA A 19 47.07 -19.47 -1.03
N GLN A 20 46.19 -19.08 -0.11
CA GLN A 20 44.78 -19.36 -0.31
C GLN A 20 44.47 -18.70 -1.66
N ASN A 21 44.10 -19.50 -2.65
CA ASN A 21 43.46 -19.02 -3.88
C ASN A 21 42.15 -18.35 -3.47
N SER A 22 42.20 -17.12 -2.95
CA SER A 22 41.07 -16.23 -2.95
C SER A 22 41.06 -15.58 -4.33
N ASP A 23 40.01 -15.86 -5.10
CA ASP A 23 39.74 -15.13 -6.33
C ASP A 23 39.73 -13.63 -5.98
N TYR A 24 40.30 -12.77 -6.83
CA TYR A 24 40.38 -11.33 -6.59
C TYR A 24 39.00 -10.71 -6.27
N THR A 25 37.95 -11.31 -6.85
CA THR A 25 36.55 -10.99 -6.58
C THR A 25 36.16 -11.18 -5.11
N ASP A 26 36.66 -12.23 -4.43
CA ASP A 26 36.35 -12.53 -3.03
C ASP A 26 37.01 -11.51 -2.07
N ILE A 27 38.24 -11.08 -2.35
CA ILE A 27 38.93 -10.06 -1.55
C ILE A 27 38.18 -8.72 -1.62
N SER A 28 37.83 -8.28 -2.83
CA SER A 28 37.08 -7.02 -3.03
C SER A 28 35.73 -7.08 -2.32
N ALA A 29 34.98 -8.19 -2.48
CA ALA A 29 33.68 -8.33 -1.85
C ALA A 29 33.75 -8.31 -0.31
N LEU A 30 34.72 -9.02 0.28
CA LEU A 30 34.93 -9.00 1.73
C LEU A 30 35.30 -7.61 2.26
N LEU A 31 36.15 -6.90 1.52
CA LEU A 31 36.64 -5.58 1.90
C LEU A 31 35.55 -4.50 1.78
N GLU A 32 34.80 -4.48 0.68
CA GLU A 32 33.84 -3.40 0.37
C GLU A 32 32.47 -3.55 1.05
N ASN A 33 32.10 -4.78 1.45
CA ASN A 33 30.80 -5.04 2.07
C ASN A 33 30.70 -4.59 3.54
N LYS A 34 31.78 -4.07 4.14
CA LYS A 34 31.87 -3.81 5.58
C LYS A 34 32.47 -2.44 5.87
N ILE A 35 32.12 -1.91 7.05
CA ILE A 35 32.85 -0.80 7.66
C ILE A 35 33.90 -1.39 8.60
N TRP A 36 35.14 -0.96 8.41
CA TRP A 36 36.29 -1.42 9.17
C TRP A 36 36.66 -0.37 10.21
N LYS A 37 36.54 -0.71 11.49
CA LYS A 37 36.87 0.18 12.60
C LYS A 37 38.28 -0.12 13.07
N VAL A 38 39.13 0.90 13.10
CA VAL A 38 40.52 0.75 13.56
C VAL A 38 40.53 0.46 15.05
N GLN A 39 41.25 -0.57 15.45
CA GLN A 39 41.42 -0.91 16.86
C GLN A 39 42.40 0.08 17.50
N ALA A 40 41.89 1.03 18.28
CA ALA A 40 42.71 2.03 18.96
C ALA A 40 43.47 1.43 20.17
N PRO A 41 44.68 1.92 20.48
CA PRO A 41 45.37 1.60 21.73
C PRO A 41 44.53 1.99 22.95
N LYS A 42 44.60 1.19 24.03
CA LYS A 42 43.92 1.50 25.31
C LYS A 42 44.31 2.91 25.78
N GLY A 43 43.32 3.76 26.05
CA GLY A 43 43.51 5.11 26.58
C GLY A 43 43.42 6.27 25.57
N LYS A 44 43.04 6.02 24.30
CA LYS A 44 42.80 7.06 23.29
C LYS A 44 41.29 7.22 23.01
N GLN A 45 40.80 8.45 22.89
CA GLN A 45 39.37 8.79 22.75
C GLN A 45 38.86 8.95 21.31
N TYR A 46 39.69 8.70 20.28
CA TYR A 46 39.26 8.85 18.89
C TYR A 46 38.78 7.52 18.28
N ALA A 47 37.85 7.61 17.33
CA ALA A 47 37.40 6.51 16.49
C ALA A 47 37.80 6.76 15.03
N MET A 48 38.26 5.72 14.34
CA MET A 48 38.54 5.76 12.91
C MET A 48 37.81 4.62 12.22
N GLU A 49 37.08 4.96 11.17
CA GLU A 49 36.36 4.02 10.32
C GLU A 49 36.88 4.13 8.88
N LEU A 50 37.01 2.98 8.22
CA LEU A 50 37.43 2.83 6.84
C LEU A 50 36.30 2.15 6.08
N GLU A 51 35.91 2.75 4.96
CA GLU A 51 34.90 2.24 4.04
C GLU A 51 35.53 2.19 2.64
N PHE A 52 35.60 0.99 2.08
CA PHE A 52 36.12 0.73 0.73
C PHE A 52 34.92 0.54 -0.20
N ARG A 53 34.89 1.24 -1.33
CA ARG A 53 33.79 1.13 -2.31
C ARG A 53 34.16 1.75 -3.65
N ASP A 54 33.87 1.09 -4.77
CA ASP A 54 33.95 1.64 -6.13
C ASP A 54 35.31 2.30 -6.42
N ALA A 55 36.39 1.63 -6.01
CA ALA A 55 37.76 2.16 -6.08
C ALA A 55 37.99 3.46 -5.27
N GLY A 56 37.11 3.78 -4.31
CA GLY A 56 37.22 4.84 -3.30
C GLY A 56 37.37 4.32 -1.87
N LEU A 57 38.29 4.89 -1.10
CA LEU A 57 38.51 4.67 0.32
C LEU A 57 38.07 5.91 1.08
N ARG A 58 36.93 5.82 1.76
CA ARG A 58 36.47 6.83 2.71
C ARG A 58 37.02 6.52 4.09
N LYS A 59 37.63 7.52 4.70
CA LYS A 59 38.13 7.48 6.08
C LYS A 59 37.42 8.53 6.91
N THR A 60 36.69 8.06 7.91
CA THR A 60 36.01 8.90 8.90
C THR A 60 36.81 8.88 10.18
N PHE A 61 37.17 10.05 10.69
CA PHE A 61 37.88 10.22 11.95
C PHE A 61 37.08 11.13 12.88
N LEU A 62 36.77 10.61 14.07
CA LEU A 62 36.00 11.27 15.11
C LEU A 62 36.91 11.48 16.32
N SER A 63 37.12 12.74 16.70
CA SER A 63 37.85 13.16 17.91
C SER A 63 37.16 14.39 18.49
N ASP A 64 36.89 14.39 19.80
CA ASP A 64 36.26 15.51 20.52
C ASP A 64 35.00 16.05 19.80
N GLU A 65 34.11 15.13 19.38
CA GLU A 65 32.86 15.38 18.63
C GLU A 65 33.03 16.03 17.24
N LYS A 66 34.26 16.35 16.82
CA LYS A 66 34.54 16.83 15.47
C LYS A 66 34.73 15.63 14.53
N LYS A 67 33.84 15.54 13.54
CA LYS A 67 33.93 14.55 12.46
C LYS A 67 34.75 15.12 11.31
N THR A 68 35.81 14.41 10.93
CA THR A 68 36.60 14.68 9.73
C THR A 68 36.46 13.52 8.77
N GLU A 69 36.07 13.81 7.53
CA GLU A 69 35.94 12.82 6.46
C GLU A 69 36.99 13.11 5.39
N THR A 70 37.68 12.05 4.97
CA THR A 70 38.67 12.09 3.89
C THR A 70 38.32 11.01 2.88
N PHE A 71 38.47 11.32 1.60
CA PHE A 71 38.18 10.40 0.51
C PHE A 71 39.41 10.28 -0.38
N TYR A 72 39.79 9.04 -0.68
CA TYR A 72 40.93 8.72 -1.51
C TYR A 72 40.50 7.72 -2.58
N SER A 73 41.13 7.73 -3.74
CA SER A 73 41.03 6.65 -4.71
C SER A 73 42.02 5.54 -4.35
N TYR A 74 41.59 4.29 -4.53
CA TYR A 74 42.40 3.12 -4.29
C TYR A 74 42.28 2.09 -5.41
N SER A 75 43.28 1.22 -5.54
CA SER A 75 43.21 0.02 -6.37
C SER A 75 43.69 -1.19 -5.59
N LEU A 76 43.09 -2.36 -5.84
CA LEU A 76 43.55 -3.63 -5.32
C LEU A 76 44.43 -4.31 -6.37
N CYS A 77 45.53 -4.91 -5.93
CA CYS A 77 46.44 -5.69 -6.76
C CYS A 77 46.88 -6.91 -5.96
N GLY A 78 46.12 -8.01 -6.05
CA GLY A 78 46.28 -9.16 -5.16
C GLY A 78 45.95 -8.77 -3.72
N ASP A 79 46.92 -8.94 -2.83
CA ASP A 79 46.87 -8.56 -1.41
C ASP A 79 47.24 -7.08 -1.16
N THR A 80 47.51 -6.29 -2.20
CA THR A 80 48.02 -4.92 -2.04
C THR A 80 46.94 -3.88 -2.33
N ILE A 81 46.71 -2.94 -1.40
CA ILE A 81 45.90 -1.73 -1.57
C ILE A 81 46.83 -0.57 -1.95
N LYS A 82 46.64 0.05 -3.12
CA LYS A 82 47.36 1.27 -3.52
C LYS A 82 46.43 2.46 -3.45
N VAL A 83 46.77 3.47 -2.65
CA VAL A 83 46.00 4.71 -2.49
C VAL A 83 46.68 5.83 -3.29
N PHE A 84 46.03 6.36 -4.32
CA PHE A 84 46.69 7.15 -5.35
C PHE A 84 47.07 8.56 -4.87
N GLU A 85 46.20 9.28 -4.17
CA GLU A 85 46.45 10.67 -3.75
C GLU A 85 47.58 10.77 -2.73
N SER A 86 47.72 9.74 -1.89
CA SER A 86 48.78 9.67 -0.88
C SER A 86 50.02 8.94 -1.36
N ARG A 87 49.98 8.31 -2.56
CA ARG A 87 50.96 7.35 -3.09
C ARG A 87 51.28 6.18 -2.16
N LYS A 88 50.48 5.97 -1.11
CA LYS A 88 50.72 4.94 -0.11
C LYS A 88 50.33 3.58 -0.65
N LYS A 89 51.17 2.59 -0.38
CA LYS A 89 50.88 1.19 -0.65
C LYS A 89 50.69 0.47 0.68
N TYR A 90 49.71 -0.41 0.76
CA TYR A 90 49.44 -1.22 1.93
C TYR A 90 49.37 -2.69 1.51
N ILE A 91 49.96 -3.60 2.27
CA ILE A 91 49.76 -5.06 2.11
C ILE A 91 48.73 -5.51 3.13
N ILE A 92 47.71 -6.24 2.67
CA ILE A 92 46.77 -6.98 3.49
C ILE A 92 47.51 -8.20 4.04
N GLN A 93 47.77 -8.21 5.34
CA GLN A 93 48.40 -9.33 6.04
C GLN A 93 47.38 -10.40 6.46
N GLU A 94 46.17 -9.95 6.81
CA GLU A 94 45.07 -10.80 7.23
C GLU A 94 43.76 -10.15 6.76
N LEU A 95 42.92 -10.94 6.10
CA LEU A 95 41.55 -10.55 5.79
C LEU A 95 40.63 -11.73 6.10
N THR A 96 39.84 -11.58 7.14
CA THR A 96 38.79 -12.52 7.53
C THR A 96 37.45 -11.80 7.57
N ASP A 97 36.39 -12.52 7.92
CA ASP A 97 35.08 -11.92 8.09
C ASP A 97 35.00 -10.87 9.22
N SER A 98 35.94 -10.88 10.16
CA SER A 98 35.90 -10.02 11.34
C SER A 98 37.09 -9.08 11.45
N THR A 99 38.19 -9.42 10.80
CA THR A 99 39.49 -8.78 11.01
C THR A 99 40.13 -8.43 9.68
N LEU A 100 40.59 -7.19 9.58
CA LEU A 100 41.43 -6.72 8.50
C LEU A 100 42.73 -6.19 9.13
N VAL A 101 43.85 -6.83 8.80
CA VAL A 101 45.19 -6.34 9.17
C VAL A 101 45.89 -5.92 7.90
N PHE A 102 46.29 -4.66 7.82
CA PHE A 102 47.13 -4.18 6.73
C PHE A 102 48.35 -3.43 7.25
N GLN A 103 49.44 -3.56 6.52
CA GLN A 103 50.72 -2.92 6.82
C GLN A 103 51.06 -1.91 5.72
N TYR A 104 51.46 -0.71 6.14
CA TYR A 104 51.97 0.29 5.20
C TYR A 104 53.34 -0.13 4.65
N LEU A 105 53.51 0.01 3.34
CA LEU A 105 54.77 -0.16 2.63
C LEU A 105 55.36 1.22 2.32
N PRO A 106 56.40 1.66 3.04
CA PRO A 106 57.06 2.92 2.72
C PRO A 106 57.92 2.79 1.45
N ASP A 107 58.02 3.88 0.69
CA ASP A 107 58.90 3.96 -0.49
C ASP A 107 60.40 3.98 -0.13
N SER A 108 60.75 4.23 1.14
CA SER A 108 62.10 4.13 1.69
C SER A 108 62.10 3.54 3.11
N LEU A 109 63.09 2.71 3.43
CA LEU A 109 63.23 2.01 4.71
C LEU A 109 63.30 3.01 5.88
N THR A 110 62.17 3.20 6.55
CA THR A 110 62.08 3.93 7.84
C THR A 110 61.62 2.96 8.93
N ILE A 111 62.29 3.02 10.07
CA ILE A 111 62.10 2.10 11.20
C ILE A 111 60.73 2.33 11.86
N SER A 112 60.05 1.21 12.14
CA SER A 112 58.75 1.07 12.84
C SER A 112 57.49 1.46 12.06
N VAL A 113 57.23 0.78 10.94
CA VAL A 113 55.89 0.75 10.34
C VAL A 113 55.10 -0.43 10.89
N GLY A 114 54.28 -0.17 11.90
CA GLY A 114 53.39 -1.17 12.52
C GLY A 114 52.17 -1.49 11.66
N SER A 115 51.70 -2.74 11.75
CA SER A 115 50.43 -3.18 11.15
C SER A 115 49.25 -2.50 11.83
N VAL A 116 48.26 -2.06 11.04
CA VAL A 116 46.99 -1.54 11.54
C VAL A 116 45.97 -2.67 11.53
N LYS A 117 45.42 -2.99 12.71
CA LYS A 117 44.33 -3.95 12.85
C LYS A 117 43.00 -3.22 12.90
N CYS A 118 42.08 -3.66 12.06
CA CYS A 118 40.71 -3.19 12.00
C CYS A 118 39.76 -4.36 12.30
N VAL A 119 38.63 -4.04 12.92
CA VAL A 119 37.57 -4.99 13.23
C VAL A 119 36.24 -4.48 12.70
N THR A 120 35.34 -5.39 12.37
CA THR A 120 33.96 -5.06 12.02
C THR A 120 33.00 -5.47 13.14
N ASP A 121 31.84 -4.82 13.19
CA ASP A 121 30.79 -5.15 14.14
C ASP A 121 29.97 -6.34 13.63
N ASN A 122 30.30 -7.53 14.16
CA ASN A 122 29.62 -8.78 13.83
C ASN A 122 28.47 -9.12 14.79
N THR A 123 28.04 -8.18 15.64
CA THR A 123 26.80 -8.35 16.40
C THR A 123 25.61 -8.42 15.42
N LEU A 124 24.51 -9.08 15.84
CA LEU A 124 23.30 -9.14 15.00
C LEU A 124 22.79 -7.74 14.63
N GLU A 125 22.85 -6.80 15.57
CA GLU A 125 22.47 -5.40 15.34
C GLU A 125 23.40 -4.70 14.35
N GLY A 126 24.72 -4.89 14.48
CA GLY A 126 25.71 -4.37 13.54
C GLY A 126 25.52 -4.91 12.12
N GLN A 127 25.21 -6.21 12.00
CA GLN A 127 24.93 -6.86 10.72
C GLN A 127 23.67 -6.29 10.05
N ARG A 128 22.59 -6.08 10.81
CA ARG A 128 21.35 -5.46 10.29
C ARG A 128 21.58 -4.02 9.82
N LYS A 129 22.27 -3.20 10.62
CA LYS A 129 22.62 -1.83 10.23
C LYS A 129 23.47 -1.80 8.97
N ASN A 130 24.38 -2.77 8.81
CA ASN A 130 25.18 -2.87 7.60
C ASN A 130 24.35 -3.29 6.37
N GLU A 131 23.39 -4.21 6.51
CA GLU A 131 22.45 -4.57 5.44
C GLU A 131 21.60 -3.36 5.00
N GLU A 132 21.01 -2.65 5.94
CA GLU A 132 20.20 -1.44 5.66
C GLU A 132 21.04 -0.36 4.97
N ARG A 133 22.28 -0.16 5.44
CA ARG A 133 23.24 0.75 4.79
C ARG A 133 23.50 0.35 3.35
N LEU A 134 23.84 -0.92 3.11
CA LEU A 134 24.14 -1.42 1.76
C LEU A 134 22.93 -1.29 0.83
N ASP A 135 21.74 -1.73 1.27
CA ASP A 135 20.50 -1.64 0.49
C ASP A 135 20.15 -0.18 0.17
N SER A 136 20.30 0.73 1.13
CA SER A 136 20.09 2.17 0.93
C SER A 136 21.00 2.73 -0.15
N ILE A 137 22.27 2.32 -0.20
CA ILE A 137 23.20 2.82 -1.22
C ILE A 137 22.89 2.21 -2.57
N TRP A 138 22.65 0.90 -2.64
CA TRP A 138 22.29 0.23 -3.90
C TRP A 138 21.03 0.82 -4.53
N ARG A 139 20.01 1.16 -3.73
CA ARG A 139 18.80 1.84 -4.22
C ARG A 139 19.06 3.24 -4.76
N LYS A 140 20.06 3.97 -4.23
CA LYS A 140 20.45 5.29 -4.75
C LYS A 140 21.22 5.19 -6.07
N GLU A 141 21.98 4.12 -6.25
CA GLU A 141 22.73 3.84 -7.48
C GLU A 141 21.88 3.16 -8.56
N ASP A 142 20.71 2.66 -8.20
CA ASP A 142 19.79 1.98 -9.10
C ASP A 142 19.17 2.95 -10.11
N ILE A 143 19.59 2.82 -11.37
CA ILE A 143 19.17 3.67 -12.47
C ILE A 143 17.87 3.22 -13.14
N TRP A 144 17.31 2.08 -12.74
CA TRP A 144 16.19 1.46 -13.44
C TRP A 144 14.85 1.95 -12.91
N ASN A 145 13.96 2.34 -13.84
CA ASN A 145 12.58 2.66 -13.51
C ASN A 145 11.83 1.41 -13.02
N LYS A 146 11.29 1.45 -11.81
CA LYS A 146 10.52 0.35 -11.20
C LYS A 146 9.04 0.48 -11.52
N GLY A 147 8.35 -0.67 -11.47
CA GLY A 147 6.93 -0.76 -11.79
C GLY A 147 6.70 -0.90 -13.29
N VAL A 148 5.60 -0.30 -13.76
CA VAL A 148 5.03 -0.56 -15.09
C VAL A 148 5.65 0.31 -16.17
N ALA A 149 6.00 -0.31 -17.28
CA ALA A 149 6.37 0.33 -18.53
C ALA A 149 5.55 -0.25 -19.70
N LYS A 150 5.44 0.52 -20.78
CA LYS A 150 4.86 0.01 -22.03
C LYS A 150 5.74 -1.11 -22.60
N ILE A 151 5.16 -1.96 -23.45
CA ILE A 151 5.94 -3.01 -24.14
C ILE A 151 7.03 -2.45 -25.06
N THR A 152 6.90 -1.19 -25.48
CA THR A 152 7.93 -0.43 -26.22
C THR A 152 9.15 -0.06 -25.36
N GLY A 153 9.11 -0.31 -24.05
CA GLY A 153 10.15 0.08 -23.09
C GLY A 153 10.00 1.50 -22.55
N GLU A 154 9.05 2.29 -23.06
CA GLU A 154 8.79 3.63 -22.54
C GLU A 154 8.17 3.58 -21.14
N PRO A 155 8.69 4.34 -20.16
CA PRO A 155 8.07 4.45 -18.85
C PRO A 155 6.70 5.12 -18.99
N VAL A 156 5.74 4.66 -18.19
CA VAL A 156 4.41 5.28 -18.11
C VAL A 156 4.55 6.55 -17.27
N LYS A 157 4.62 7.71 -17.94
CA LYS A 157 4.80 9.01 -17.28
C LYS A 157 3.59 9.41 -16.43
N ASP A 158 2.40 8.93 -16.79
CA ASP A 158 1.14 9.24 -16.11
C ASP A 158 0.34 7.95 -15.90
N LEU A 159 0.32 7.49 -14.65
CA LEU A 159 -0.43 6.30 -14.23
C LEU A 159 -1.94 6.52 -14.25
N SER A 160 -2.46 7.73 -14.45
CA SER A 160 -3.90 7.96 -14.64
C SER A 160 -4.41 7.51 -16.02
N THR A 161 -3.50 7.25 -16.96
CA THR A 161 -3.83 6.83 -18.33
C THR A 161 -3.99 5.31 -18.49
N ILE A 162 -3.64 4.55 -17.45
CA ILE A 162 -3.73 3.09 -17.42
C ILE A 162 -4.21 2.61 -16.04
N GLU A 163 -4.77 1.41 -15.96
CA GLU A 163 -4.88 0.69 -14.69
C GLU A 163 -3.68 -0.27 -14.60
N PRO A 164 -2.74 -0.09 -13.66
CA PRO A 164 -1.58 -0.97 -13.55
C PRO A 164 -1.97 -2.38 -13.08
N PRO A 165 -1.17 -3.41 -13.40
CA PRO A 165 -1.39 -4.75 -12.90
C PRO A 165 -1.35 -4.78 -11.38
N ARG A 166 -2.29 -5.55 -10.81
CA ARG A 166 -2.49 -5.61 -9.35
C ARG A 166 -2.55 -7.05 -8.86
N TRP A 167 -1.75 -7.38 -7.85
CA TRP A 167 -1.78 -8.70 -7.21
C TRP A 167 -2.61 -8.68 -5.92
N ALA A 168 -3.19 -9.83 -5.57
CA ALA A 168 -4.18 -9.95 -4.51
C ALA A 168 -3.73 -9.44 -3.13
N VAL A 169 -2.46 -9.66 -2.75
CA VAL A 169 -1.93 -9.27 -1.42
C VAL A 169 -0.82 -8.24 -1.50
N TRP A 170 -0.01 -8.30 -2.56
CA TRP A 170 1.14 -7.42 -2.72
C TRP A 170 0.82 -6.12 -3.44
N ASP A 171 -0.43 -5.97 -3.89
CA ASP A 171 -0.94 -4.77 -4.58
C ASP A 171 0.00 -4.36 -5.72
N TYR A 172 0.63 -3.18 -5.64
CA TYR A 172 1.62 -2.68 -6.60
C TYR A 172 3.09 -2.91 -6.18
N ASP A 173 3.36 -3.58 -5.05
CA ASP A 173 4.71 -3.78 -4.53
C ASP A 173 5.12 -5.25 -4.53
N LEU A 174 5.55 -5.71 -5.69
CA LEU A 174 6.12 -7.05 -5.84
C LEU A 174 7.40 -7.27 -5.04
N THR A 175 8.09 -6.24 -4.55
CA THR A 175 9.24 -6.43 -3.65
C THR A 175 8.83 -7.27 -2.43
N LYS A 176 7.62 -7.01 -1.89
CA LYS A 176 7.04 -7.79 -0.79
C LYS A 176 6.82 -9.25 -1.18
N TYR A 177 6.39 -9.52 -2.41
CA TYR A 177 6.26 -10.89 -2.92
C TYR A 177 7.61 -11.60 -2.87
N TYR A 178 8.62 -11.04 -3.53
CA TYR A 178 9.94 -11.67 -3.59
C TYR A 178 10.51 -11.86 -2.19
N VAL A 179 10.47 -10.84 -1.33
CA VAL A 179 10.97 -10.96 0.05
C VAL A 179 10.19 -12.01 0.84
N SER A 180 8.87 -12.12 0.67
CA SER A 180 8.05 -13.11 1.41
C SER A 180 8.27 -14.55 0.95
N GLN A 181 8.51 -14.77 -0.35
CA GLN A 181 8.56 -16.12 -0.95
C GLN A 181 10.00 -16.62 -1.21
N MET A 182 10.99 -15.74 -1.05
CA MET A 182 12.38 -16.03 -1.36
C MET A 182 12.95 -17.14 -0.48
N LYS A 183 13.66 -18.06 -1.14
CA LYS A 183 14.59 -19.01 -0.56
C LYS A 183 16.00 -18.51 -0.83
N TYR A 184 16.75 -18.23 0.24
CA TYR A 184 18.10 -17.72 0.10
C TYR A 184 19.03 -18.82 -0.42
N PRO A 185 19.95 -18.54 -1.36
CA PRO A 185 20.98 -19.49 -1.74
C PRO A 185 21.82 -19.89 -0.52
N GLU A 186 21.88 -21.20 -0.22
CA GLU A 186 22.41 -21.71 1.05
C GLU A 186 23.87 -21.29 1.31
N GLU A 187 24.72 -21.37 0.28
CA GLU A 187 26.13 -21.02 0.38
C GLU A 187 26.36 -19.52 0.63
N LEU A 188 25.50 -18.66 0.07
CA LEU A 188 25.55 -17.21 0.29
C LEU A 188 25.01 -16.84 1.66
N LEU A 189 23.97 -17.55 2.11
CA LEU A 189 23.40 -17.36 3.45
C LEU A 189 24.41 -17.74 4.53
N LYS A 190 25.13 -18.85 4.37
CA LYS A 190 26.22 -19.28 5.30
C LYS A 190 27.31 -18.22 5.42
N LYS A 191 27.66 -17.57 4.31
CA LYS A 191 28.68 -16.51 4.23
C LYS A 191 28.15 -15.11 4.55
N ASN A 192 26.86 -14.95 4.90
CA ASN A 192 26.22 -13.64 5.11
C ASN A 192 26.40 -12.64 3.96
N ILE A 193 26.43 -13.14 2.72
CA ILE A 193 26.60 -12.30 1.54
C ILE A 193 25.28 -11.64 1.21
N ALA A 194 25.18 -10.32 1.38
CA ALA A 194 24.03 -9.53 0.96
C ALA A 194 24.16 -9.06 -0.49
N GLY A 195 23.04 -8.71 -1.11
CA GLY A 195 23.04 -8.14 -2.45
C GLY A 195 21.64 -7.79 -2.92
N TYR A 196 21.52 -7.61 -4.23
CA TYR A 196 20.24 -7.40 -4.88
C TYR A 196 20.28 -7.90 -6.33
N SER A 197 19.10 -8.04 -6.90
CA SER A 197 18.91 -8.21 -8.33
C SER A 197 17.78 -7.32 -8.82
N VAL A 198 17.86 -6.88 -10.06
CA VAL A 198 16.77 -6.17 -10.74
C VAL A 198 16.29 -7.04 -11.87
N VAL A 199 15.01 -7.39 -11.83
CA VAL A 199 14.34 -8.20 -12.85
C VAL A 199 13.32 -7.36 -13.58
N MET A 200 13.26 -7.52 -14.90
CA MET A 200 12.22 -7.00 -15.75
C MET A 200 11.54 -8.15 -16.46
N PHE A 201 10.22 -8.17 -16.49
CA PHE A 201 9.48 -9.18 -17.21
C PHE A 201 8.23 -8.63 -17.89
N SER A 202 7.78 -9.30 -18.95
CA SER A 202 6.49 -8.96 -19.57
C SER A 202 5.33 -9.65 -18.86
N ILE A 203 4.21 -8.94 -18.78
CA ILE A 203 2.93 -9.42 -18.28
C ILE A 203 1.95 -9.42 -19.46
N ASP A 204 1.35 -10.57 -19.73
CA ASP A 204 0.40 -10.71 -20.84
C ASP A 204 -1.02 -10.19 -20.47
N THR A 205 -1.95 -10.25 -21.43
CA THR A 205 -3.35 -9.84 -21.24
C THR A 205 -4.13 -10.70 -20.24
N LEU A 206 -3.57 -11.80 -19.76
CA LEU A 206 -4.12 -12.65 -18.70
C LEU A 206 -3.47 -12.38 -17.35
N GLY A 207 -2.55 -11.41 -17.26
CA GLY A 207 -1.85 -11.10 -16.01
C GLY A 207 -0.81 -12.15 -15.63
N LEU A 208 -0.28 -12.89 -16.62
CA LEU A 208 0.75 -13.91 -16.40
C LEU A 208 2.14 -13.41 -16.83
N PRO A 209 3.20 -13.72 -16.05
CA PRO A 209 4.56 -13.36 -16.40
C PRO A 209 5.07 -14.21 -17.57
N ARG A 210 5.78 -13.59 -18.52
CA ARG A 210 6.33 -14.25 -19.71
C ARG A 210 7.84 -14.08 -19.83
N SER A 211 8.30 -13.11 -20.60
CA SER A 211 9.72 -12.94 -20.92
C SER A 211 10.43 -12.36 -19.70
N ILE A 212 11.28 -13.14 -19.03
CA ILE A 212 11.98 -12.72 -17.80
C ILE A 212 13.43 -12.35 -18.15
N ASN A 213 13.86 -11.15 -17.75
CA ASN A 213 15.19 -10.63 -17.98
C ASN A 213 15.79 -10.07 -16.69
N ILE A 214 16.98 -10.55 -16.30
CA ILE A 214 17.75 -9.98 -15.18
C ILE A 214 18.57 -8.82 -15.72
N LEU A 215 18.21 -7.60 -15.32
CA LEU A 215 18.86 -6.38 -15.78
C LEU A 215 20.21 -6.15 -15.10
N THR A 216 20.28 -6.44 -13.81
CA THR A 216 21.53 -6.40 -13.02
C THR A 216 21.41 -7.28 -11.79
N THR A 217 22.54 -7.77 -11.30
CA THR A 217 22.61 -8.63 -10.12
C THR A 217 23.98 -8.50 -9.47
N LYS A 218 24.02 -8.50 -8.13
CA LYS A 218 25.29 -8.54 -7.39
C LYS A 218 25.91 -9.94 -7.37
N HIS A 219 25.09 -10.99 -7.50
CA HIS A 219 25.57 -12.37 -7.52
C HIS A 219 24.71 -13.26 -8.42
N LYS A 220 25.33 -14.05 -9.30
CA LYS A 220 24.61 -14.89 -10.28
C LYS A 220 23.71 -15.95 -9.65
N ASP A 221 24.02 -16.42 -8.45
CA ASP A 221 23.17 -17.40 -7.75
C ASP A 221 21.83 -16.81 -7.28
N PHE A 222 21.70 -15.49 -7.16
CA PHE A 222 20.42 -14.84 -6.91
C PHE A 222 19.47 -14.97 -8.10
N ASP A 223 20.00 -14.95 -9.33
CA ASP A 223 19.22 -14.95 -10.56
C ASP A 223 18.30 -16.17 -10.66
N LYS A 224 18.80 -17.35 -10.25
CA LYS A 224 18.02 -18.60 -10.27
C LYS A 224 16.77 -18.47 -9.40
N GLU A 225 16.91 -17.89 -8.22
CA GLU A 225 15.81 -17.71 -7.28
C GLU A 225 14.84 -16.65 -7.78
N VAL A 226 15.35 -15.53 -8.30
CA VAL A 226 14.50 -14.47 -8.89
C VAL A 226 13.68 -15.04 -10.04
N ILE A 227 14.30 -15.77 -10.98
CA ILE A 227 13.60 -16.39 -12.11
C ILE A 227 12.54 -17.40 -11.63
N ARG A 228 12.86 -18.21 -10.63
CA ARG A 228 11.89 -19.17 -10.05
C ARG A 228 10.68 -18.42 -9.50
N LEU A 229 10.91 -17.40 -8.67
CA LEU A 229 9.86 -16.58 -8.07
C LEU A 229 9.04 -15.87 -9.14
N THR A 230 9.66 -15.30 -10.18
CA THR A 230 8.92 -14.64 -11.27
C THR A 230 8.05 -15.64 -12.03
N LYS A 231 8.51 -16.87 -12.28
CA LYS A 231 7.69 -17.93 -12.90
C LYS A 231 6.56 -18.41 -11.98
N ASP A 232 6.79 -18.36 -10.68
CA ASP A 232 5.87 -18.80 -9.64
C ASP A 232 4.83 -17.74 -9.25
N LEU A 233 4.91 -16.52 -9.80
CA LEU A 233 3.97 -15.44 -9.54
C LEU A 233 2.53 -15.87 -9.89
N PRO A 234 1.55 -15.66 -8.98
CA PRO A 234 0.15 -15.84 -9.33
C PRO A 234 -0.29 -14.80 -10.36
N HIS A 235 -1.39 -15.09 -11.07
CA HIS A 235 -1.96 -14.11 -12.00
C HIS A 235 -2.34 -12.83 -11.26
N CYS A 236 -2.10 -11.70 -11.90
CA CYS A 236 -2.62 -10.41 -11.45
C CYS A 236 -3.92 -10.05 -12.17
N LEU A 237 -4.62 -9.05 -11.66
CA LEU A 237 -5.50 -8.28 -12.52
C LEU A 237 -4.63 -7.62 -13.60
N PRO A 238 -4.92 -7.83 -14.89
CA PRO A 238 -4.06 -7.38 -15.98
C PRO A 238 -4.11 -5.86 -16.14
N CYS A 239 -3.06 -5.31 -16.74
CA CYS A 239 -3.00 -3.89 -17.08
C CYS A 239 -4.16 -3.52 -18.03
N LEU A 240 -4.86 -2.41 -17.76
CA LEU A 240 -5.87 -1.85 -18.66
C LEU A 240 -5.39 -0.55 -19.28
N ASP A 241 -5.76 -0.32 -20.54
CA ASP A 241 -5.61 0.98 -21.19
C ASP A 241 -6.71 1.97 -20.73
N LYS A 242 -6.61 3.23 -21.18
CA LYS A 242 -7.60 4.28 -20.91
C LYS A 242 -9.05 3.96 -21.31
N ASN A 243 -9.25 2.96 -22.17
CA ASN A 243 -10.57 2.52 -22.63
C ASN A 243 -11.06 1.27 -21.87
N GLY A 244 -10.31 0.81 -20.86
CA GLY A 244 -10.62 -0.41 -20.10
C GLY A 244 -10.23 -1.71 -20.81
N LYS A 245 -9.49 -1.65 -21.92
CA LYS A 245 -9.05 -2.85 -22.65
C LYS A 245 -7.75 -3.39 -22.06
N ARG A 246 -7.70 -4.71 -21.87
CA ARG A 246 -6.50 -5.40 -21.39
C ARG A 246 -5.33 -5.21 -22.36
N MET A 247 -4.16 -4.91 -21.82
CA MET A 247 -2.94 -4.69 -22.58
C MET A 247 -1.73 -5.38 -21.94
N GLU A 248 -0.74 -5.72 -22.76
CA GLU A 248 0.54 -6.22 -22.28
C GLU A 248 1.41 -5.07 -21.76
N CYS A 249 2.21 -5.35 -20.74
CA CYS A 249 3.15 -4.37 -20.19
C CYS A 249 4.46 -5.03 -19.74
N LEU A 250 5.47 -4.20 -19.48
CA LEU A 250 6.69 -4.61 -18.80
C LEU A 250 6.59 -4.21 -17.33
N TYR A 251 7.13 -5.05 -16.45
CA TYR A 251 7.21 -4.78 -15.02
C TYR A 251 8.63 -4.98 -14.52
N THR A 252 9.18 -3.97 -13.85
CA THR A 252 10.53 -4.00 -13.30
C THR A 252 10.51 -3.98 -11.78
N VAL A 253 11.21 -4.93 -11.14
CA VAL A 253 11.25 -5.10 -9.68
C VAL A 253 12.69 -5.10 -9.18
N TYR A 254 12.94 -4.39 -8.09
CA TYR A 254 14.17 -4.50 -7.30
C TYR A 254 13.98 -5.56 -6.23
N VAL A 255 14.84 -6.57 -6.19
CA VAL A 255 14.75 -7.71 -5.28
C VAL A 255 15.93 -7.67 -4.32
N PRO A 256 15.73 -7.27 -3.05
CA PRO A 256 16.80 -7.24 -2.05
C PRO A 256 17.07 -8.65 -1.50
N PHE A 257 18.33 -9.03 -1.43
CA PHE A 257 18.82 -10.25 -0.81
C PHE A 257 19.55 -9.89 0.49
N LEU A 258 18.80 -9.83 1.59
CA LEU A 258 19.30 -9.42 2.91
C LEU A 258 19.28 -10.61 3.90
N PRO A 259 20.45 -11.20 4.24
CA PRO A 259 20.55 -12.41 5.06
C PRO A 259 19.86 -12.34 6.43
N GLN A 260 20.03 -11.26 7.20
CA GLN A 260 19.41 -11.14 8.53
C GLN A 260 17.90 -11.00 8.42
N HIS A 261 17.43 -10.14 7.51
CA HIS A 261 16.01 -9.98 7.24
C HIS A 261 15.35 -11.29 6.79
N TYR A 262 16.06 -12.07 5.97
CA TYR A 262 15.63 -13.41 5.58
C TYR A 262 15.47 -14.34 6.80
N ARG A 263 16.45 -14.39 7.70
CA ARG A 263 16.38 -15.24 8.91
C ARG A 263 15.26 -14.81 9.84
N ASP A 264 15.08 -13.51 10.03
CA ASP A 264 14.00 -12.95 10.84
C ASP A 264 12.63 -13.34 10.28
N ARG A 265 12.46 -13.23 8.96
CA ARG A 265 11.26 -13.66 8.26
C ARG A 265 11.01 -15.15 8.42
N VAL A 266 12.01 -16.02 8.17
CA VAL A 266 11.84 -17.49 8.34
C VAL A 266 11.42 -17.83 9.77
N LYS A 267 12.03 -17.19 10.78
CA LYS A 267 11.63 -17.39 12.18
C LYS A 267 10.18 -16.96 12.43
N LYS A 268 9.77 -15.81 11.87
CA LYS A 268 8.40 -15.30 11.98
C LYS A 268 7.41 -16.25 11.28
N ASP A 269 7.75 -16.73 10.10
CA ASP A 269 6.91 -17.66 9.32
C ASP A 269 6.73 -18.98 10.08
N SER A 270 7.79 -19.53 10.69
CA SER A 270 7.68 -20.74 11.55
C SER A 270 6.76 -20.55 12.75
N ILE A 271 6.83 -19.39 13.42
CA ILE A 271 5.96 -19.08 14.57
C ILE A 271 4.51 -18.97 14.09
N TRP A 272 4.28 -18.23 13.00
CA TRP A 272 2.97 -18.08 12.41
C TRP A 272 2.37 -19.42 12.00
N GLU A 273 3.11 -20.28 11.30
CA GLU A 273 2.63 -21.62 10.91
C GLU A 273 2.18 -22.47 12.10
N GLU A 274 2.86 -22.35 13.25
CA GLU A 274 2.48 -23.07 14.48
C GLU A 274 1.23 -22.46 15.12
N GLU A 275 1.14 -21.13 15.21
CA GLU A 275 -0.05 -20.42 15.70
C GLU A 275 -1.30 -20.80 14.86
N GLN A 276 -1.14 -20.92 13.56
CA GLN A 276 -2.23 -21.25 12.64
C GLN A 276 -2.82 -22.64 12.83
N LYS A 277 -2.06 -23.62 13.35
CA LYS A 277 -2.62 -24.94 13.70
C LYS A 277 -3.67 -24.86 14.80
N HIS A 278 -3.69 -23.77 15.56
CA HIS A 278 -4.58 -23.57 16.70
C HIS A 278 -5.70 -22.56 16.43
N CYS A 279 -5.79 -21.99 15.22
CA CYS A 279 -6.78 -20.97 14.88
C CYS A 279 -7.77 -21.43 13.79
N PHE A 280 -9.06 -21.12 13.98
CA PHE A 280 -10.06 -21.12 12.92
C PHE A 280 -10.04 -19.75 12.24
N VAL A 281 -9.12 -19.54 11.30
CA VAL A 281 -9.01 -18.26 10.56
C VAL A 281 -9.79 -18.36 9.25
N GLU A 282 -10.57 -17.32 8.93
CA GLU A 282 -11.12 -17.12 7.60
C GLU A 282 -9.97 -16.75 6.64
N TRP A 283 -9.61 -17.69 5.77
CA TRP A 283 -8.51 -17.56 4.82
C TRP A 283 -8.89 -16.82 3.55
N GLU A 284 -10.08 -16.23 3.48
CA GLU A 284 -10.61 -15.65 2.27
C GLU A 284 -11.26 -14.29 2.54
N SER A 285 -10.96 -13.30 1.70
CA SER A 285 -11.78 -12.09 1.60
C SER A 285 -12.80 -12.28 0.49
N PRO A 286 -14.09 -12.00 0.75
CA PRO A 286 -15.11 -12.08 -0.28
C PRO A 286 -14.83 -11.05 -1.38
N SER A 287 -15.30 -11.34 -2.59
CA SER A 287 -15.27 -10.35 -3.68
C SER A 287 -16.13 -9.14 -3.33
N CYS A 288 -15.75 -7.94 -3.76
CA CYS A 288 -16.53 -6.74 -3.50
C CYS A 288 -16.86 -5.98 -4.80
N PHE A 289 -18.07 -5.43 -4.85
CA PHE A 289 -18.50 -4.51 -5.89
C PHE A 289 -18.23 -3.09 -5.43
N GLN A 290 -17.42 -2.34 -6.17
CA GLN A 290 -17.06 -0.95 -5.85
C GLN A 290 -16.57 -0.78 -4.40
N ASP A 291 -17.36 -0.13 -3.54
CA ASP A 291 -17.06 0.16 -2.14
C ASP A 291 -17.30 -1.04 -1.20
N GLY A 292 -17.81 -2.15 -1.73
CA GLY A 292 -18.15 -3.36 -0.98
C GLY A 292 -19.42 -3.23 -0.13
N ASN A 293 -20.17 -2.14 -0.26
CA ASN A 293 -21.46 -2.00 0.39
C ASN A 293 -22.52 -2.78 -0.40
N PRO A 294 -23.25 -3.73 0.22
CA PRO A 294 -24.32 -4.46 -0.46
C PRO A 294 -25.38 -3.55 -1.10
N ASN A 295 -25.62 -2.36 -0.54
CA ASN A 295 -26.58 -1.39 -1.08
C ASN A 295 -26.13 -0.82 -2.43
N THR A 296 -24.84 -0.73 -2.70
CA THR A 296 -24.29 -0.18 -3.96
C THR A 296 -24.68 -1.06 -5.15
N ILE A 297 -24.72 -2.39 -4.97
CA ILE A 297 -25.19 -3.33 -5.99
C ILE A 297 -26.68 -3.08 -6.27
N GLN A 298 -27.47 -2.92 -5.21
CA GLN A 298 -28.91 -2.70 -5.33
C GLN A 298 -29.21 -1.37 -6.05
N ASN A 299 -28.54 -0.29 -5.64
CA ASN A 299 -28.64 1.02 -6.26
C ASN A 299 -28.27 0.98 -7.74
N TYR A 300 -27.15 0.32 -8.08
CA TYR A 300 -26.70 0.18 -9.47
C TYR A 300 -27.78 -0.45 -10.36
N ILE A 301 -28.46 -1.49 -9.84
CA ILE A 301 -29.56 -2.15 -10.54
C ILE A 301 -30.77 -1.22 -10.62
N ASP A 302 -31.21 -0.66 -9.49
CA ASP A 302 -32.45 0.16 -9.41
C ASP A 302 -32.40 1.45 -10.23
N GLU A 303 -31.21 2.02 -10.44
CA GLU A 303 -30.96 3.16 -11.32
C GLU A 303 -31.14 2.81 -12.81
N ARG A 304 -30.89 1.56 -13.19
CA ARG A 304 -30.93 1.08 -14.58
C ARG A 304 -32.18 0.28 -14.90
N LEU A 305 -32.92 -0.13 -13.87
CA LEU A 305 -34.13 -0.92 -13.99
C LEU A 305 -35.30 -0.05 -14.43
N VAL A 306 -35.94 -0.42 -15.54
CA VAL A 306 -37.11 0.25 -16.11
C VAL A 306 -38.19 -0.79 -16.33
N TYR A 307 -39.25 -0.72 -15.53
CA TYR A 307 -40.37 -1.65 -15.57
C TYR A 307 -41.70 -0.91 -15.38
N ASP A 308 -42.79 -1.48 -15.89
CA ASP A 308 -44.15 -0.98 -15.70
C ASP A 308 -44.78 -1.58 -14.44
N PRO A 309 -44.93 -0.84 -13.34
CA PRO A 309 -45.48 -1.38 -12.10
C PRO A 309 -46.94 -1.85 -12.22
N SER A 310 -47.66 -1.48 -13.29
CA SER A 310 -49.03 -1.93 -13.55
C SER A 310 -49.12 -3.46 -13.70
N LEU A 311 -48.07 -4.10 -14.21
CA LEU A 311 -47.98 -5.55 -14.42
C LEU A 311 -47.95 -6.36 -13.11
N LEU A 312 -47.80 -5.70 -11.96
CA LEU A 312 -47.90 -6.36 -10.64
C LEU A 312 -49.35 -6.74 -10.27
N GLY A 313 -50.35 -6.17 -10.95
CA GLY A 313 -51.76 -6.40 -10.65
C GLY A 313 -52.09 -6.05 -9.18
N ASN A 314 -52.56 -7.04 -8.42
CA ASN A 314 -52.93 -6.87 -7.01
C ASN A 314 -51.73 -7.01 -6.04
N LYS A 315 -50.54 -7.35 -6.52
CA LYS A 315 -49.36 -7.52 -5.66
C LYS A 315 -48.69 -6.17 -5.40
N GLU A 316 -48.27 -5.94 -4.16
CA GLU A 316 -47.49 -4.74 -3.79
C GLU A 316 -46.06 -4.79 -4.33
N GLN A 317 -45.48 -6.00 -4.33
CA GLN A 317 -44.13 -6.24 -4.81
C GLN A 317 -43.96 -7.69 -5.26
N VAL A 318 -42.98 -7.91 -6.13
CA VAL A 318 -42.41 -9.23 -6.44
C VAL A 318 -40.90 -9.17 -6.32
N ARG A 319 -40.26 -10.32 -6.18
CA ARG A 319 -38.81 -10.43 -6.01
C ARG A 319 -38.24 -11.47 -6.97
N GLY A 320 -37.15 -11.13 -7.66
CA GLY A 320 -36.31 -12.07 -8.38
C GLY A 320 -35.02 -12.38 -7.60
N PHE A 321 -34.52 -13.61 -7.73
CA PHE A 321 -33.26 -14.07 -7.17
C PHE A 321 -32.33 -14.46 -8.30
N TYR A 322 -31.15 -13.83 -8.35
CA TYR A 322 -30.19 -13.99 -9.42
C TYR A 322 -28.88 -14.49 -8.85
N LYS A 323 -28.41 -15.63 -9.34
CA LYS A 323 -27.12 -16.19 -8.95
C LYS A 323 -26.08 -15.70 -9.93
N VAL A 324 -25.02 -15.08 -9.43
CA VAL A 324 -24.01 -14.41 -10.23
C VAL A 324 -22.66 -15.04 -9.94
N LYS A 325 -21.95 -15.48 -10.98
CA LYS A 325 -20.59 -16.00 -10.86
C LYS A 325 -19.59 -14.93 -11.28
N ILE A 326 -18.75 -14.50 -10.35
CA ILE A 326 -17.65 -13.58 -10.59
C ILE A 326 -16.37 -14.39 -10.75
N ASN A 327 -15.64 -14.21 -11.85
CA ASN A 327 -14.39 -14.95 -12.08
C ASN A 327 -13.21 -14.35 -11.30
N SER A 328 -12.04 -15.01 -11.36
CA SER A 328 -10.81 -14.54 -10.70
C SER A 328 -10.19 -13.25 -11.26
N TYR A 329 -10.82 -12.65 -12.28
CA TYR A 329 -10.50 -11.32 -12.81
C TYR A 329 -11.53 -10.26 -12.41
N GLY A 330 -12.56 -10.64 -11.65
CA GLY A 330 -13.59 -9.73 -11.17
C GLY A 330 -14.70 -9.49 -12.20
N GLU A 331 -14.73 -10.24 -13.29
CA GLU A 331 -15.74 -10.08 -14.33
C GLU A 331 -16.90 -11.03 -14.08
N VAL A 332 -18.11 -10.55 -14.38
CA VAL A 332 -19.32 -11.38 -14.36
C VAL A 332 -19.21 -12.41 -15.48
N SER A 333 -19.04 -13.67 -15.09
CA SER A 333 -18.85 -14.80 -16.01
C SER A 333 -20.15 -15.54 -16.32
N GLU A 334 -21.10 -15.55 -15.38
CA GLU A 334 -22.36 -16.27 -15.49
C GLU A 334 -23.43 -15.58 -14.63
N VAL A 335 -24.67 -15.57 -15.12
CA VAL A 335 -25.83 -15.02 -14.41
C VAL A 335 -27.01 -15.96 -14.64
N ASP A 336 -27.49 -16.58 -13.57
CA ASP A 336 -28.65 -17.47 -13.58
C ASP A 336 -29.82 -16.86 -12.84
N VAL A 337 -31.01 -16.96 -13.43
CA VAL A 337 -32.26 -16.66 -12.72
C VAL A 337 -32.61 -17.85 -11.82
N PHE A 338 -32.10 -17.84 -10.59
CA PHE A 338 -32.34 -18.90 -9.61
C PHE A 338 -33.82 -18.99 -9.20
N ARG A 339 -34.49 -17.83 -9.09
CA ARG A 339 -35.95 -17.75 -8.91
C ARG A 339 -36.49 -16.49 -9.58
N SER A 340 -37.32 -16.69 -10.60
CA SER A 340 -37.95 -15.62 -11.38
C SER A 340 -38.84 -14.71 -10.52
N CYS A 341 -38.91 -13.43 -10.88
CA CYS A 341 -39.88 -12.48 -10.31
C CYS A 341 -41.32 -12.69 -10.84
N GLY A 342 -41.51 -13.60 -11.80
CA GLY A 342 -42.79 -13.93 -12.42
C GLY A 342 -43.11 -13.14 -13.69
N ILE A 343 -42.23 -12.24 -14.11
CA ILE A 343 -42.35 -11.45 -15.36
C ILE A 343 -41.01 -11.56 -16.11
N HIS A 344 -41.03 -12.27 -17.24
CA HIS A 344 -39.81 -12.70 -17.93
C HIS A 344 -38.99 -11.51 -18.47
N GLU A 345 -39.65 -10.47 -18.96
CA GLU A 345 -38.98 -9.26 -19.48
C GLU A 345 -38.19 -8.54 -18.39
N TRP A 346 -38.66 -8.59 -17.15
CA TRP A 346 -38.01 -7.95 -16.01
C TRP A 346 -36.79 -8.74 -15.55
N ASP A 347 -36.92 -10.07 -15.48
CA ASP A 347 -35.78 -10.94 -15.18
C ASP A 347 -34.68 -10.80 -16.26
N ALA A 348 -35.06 -10.74 -17.54
CA ALA A 348 -34.12 -10.53 -18.65
C ALA A 348 -33.37 -9.20 -18.53
N GLN A 349 -34.09 -8.10 -18.22
CA GLN A 349 -33.47 -6.79 -18.02
C GLN A 349 -32.48 -6.80 -16.85
N VAL A 350 -32.82 -7.45 -15.72
CA VAL A 350 -31.89 -7.57 -14.59
C VAL A 350 -30.64 -8.36 -14.99
N VAL A 351 -30.79 -9.46 -15.74
CA VAL A 351 -29.66 -10.25 -16.24
C VAL A 351 -28.73 -9.40 -17.09
N ASP A 352 -29.26 -8.58 -18.00
CA ASP A 352 -28.47 -7.70 -18.86
C ASP A 352 -27.75 -6.60 -18.05
N ILE A 353 -28.42 -6.01 -17.05
CA ILE A 353 -27.81 -5.04 -16.14
C ILE A 353 -26.66 -5.68 -15.37
N ILE A 354 -26.84 -6.89 -14.82
CA ILE A 354 -25.80 -7.60 -14.07
C ILE A 354 -24.62 -7.95 -14.98
N LYS A 355 -24.86 -8.45 -16.20
CA LYS A 355 -23.80 -8.74 -17.18
C LYS A 355 -23.01 -7.49 -17.57
N GLY A 356 -23.65 -6.33 -17.56
CA GLY A 356 -23.04 -5.02 -17.84
C GLY A 356 -22.30 -4.39 -16.65
N MET A 357 -22.25 -5.05 -15.49
CA MET A 357 -21.57 -4.51 -14.32
C MET A 357 -20.07 -4.29 -14.56
N PRO A 358 -19.49 -3.21 -14.00
CA PRO A 358 -18.05 -3.02 -14.03
C PRO A 358 -17.31 -4.12 -13.27
N ARG A 359 -16.00 -4.21 -13.50
CA ARG A 359 -15.13 -5.18 -12.84
C ARG A 359 -15.21 -5.06 -11.30
N TRP A 360 -15.46 -6.18 -10.65
CA TRP A 360 -15.44 -6.37 -9.20
C TRP A 360 -14.00 -6.53 -8.71
N THR A 361 -13.75 -6.27 -7.44
CA THR A 361 -12.57 -6.84 -6.79
C THR A 361 -12.86 -8.32 -6.54
N PRO A 362 -12.06 -9.26 -7.08
CA PRO A 362 -12.33 -10.69 -6.92
C PRO A 362 -12.13 -11.13 -5.47
N ALA A 363 -12.66 -12.31 -5.14
CA ALA A 363 -12.37 -12.92 -3.85
C ALA A 363 -10.87 -13.24 -3.76
N ILE A 364 -10.30 -13.05 -2.57
CA ILE A 364 -8.87 -13.27 -2.32
C ILE A 364 -8.74 -14.44 -1.38
N SER A 365 -7.96 -15.45 -1.76
CA SER A 365 -7.59 -16.57 -0.89
C SER A 365 -6.18 -16.33 -0.39
N TYR A 366 -6.01 -16.10 0.90
CA TYR A 366 -4.73 -15.93 1.60
C TYR A 366 -3.99 -17.24 1.83
N TYR A 367 -4.65 -18.39 1.59
CA TYR A 367 -3.99 -19.68 1.68
C TYR A 367 -2.94 -19.86 0.58
N GLY A 368 -1.68 -20.10 0.97
CA GLY A 368 -0.56 -20.34 0.05
C GLY A 368 -0.06 -19.06 -0.64
N LYS A 369 -0.01 -19.06 -1.98
CA LYS A 369 0.54 -17.96 -2.80
C LYS A 369 -0.39 -16.74 -2.94
N SER A 370 -1.42 -16.58 -2.12
CA SER A 370 -2.32 -15.42 -2.13
C SER A 370 -2.86 -15.05 -3.52
N LYS A 371 -3.98 -15.66 -3.93
CA LYS A 371 -4.51 -15.57 -5.29
C LYS A 371 -5.96 -15.10 -5.34
N TYR A 372 -6.31 -14.42 -6.45
CA TYR A 372 -7.70 -14.17 -6.77
C TYR A 372 -8.44 -15.48 -7.10
N ARG A 373 -9.70 -15.56 -6.68
CA ARG A 373 -10.58 -16.71 -6.91
C ARG A 373 -11.92 -16.26 -7.47
N GLU A 374 -12.60 -17.23 -8.08
CA GLU A 374 -14.01 -17.07 -8.41
C GLU A 374 -14.87 -17.04 -7.15
N SER A 375 -15.99 -16.34 -7.23
CA SER A 375 -16.99 -16.25 -6.17
C SER A 375 -18.40 -16.33 -6.75
N ILE A 376 -19.36 -16.69 -5.89
CA ILE A 376 -20.77 -16.80 -6.24
C ILE A 376 -21.56 -15.86 -5.33
N TRP A 377 -22.41 -15.03 -5.94
CA TRP A 377 -23.31 -14.11 -5.26
C TRP A 377 -24.76 -14.48 -5.54
N THR A 378 -25.63 -14.20 -4.57
CA THR A 378 -27.09 -14.23 -4.78
C THR A 378 -27.62 -12.82 -4.60
N MET A 379 -28.09 -12.22 -5.69
CA MET A 379 -28.67 -10.88 -5.71
C MET A 379 -30.19 -10.96 -5.63
N ASN A 380 -30.77 -10.10 -4.81
CA ASN A 380 -32.21 -10.03 -4.59
C ASN A 380 -32.75 -8.72 -5.15
N VAL A 381 -33.48 -8.75 -6.26
CA VAL A 381 -34.04 -7.53 -6.86
C VAL A 381 -35.54 -7.47 -6.57
N PHE A 382 -35.99 -6.31 -6.08
CA PHE A 382 -37.39 -6.06 -5.73
C PHE A 382 -38.05 -5.16 -6.77
N PHE A 383 -39.18 -5.61 -7.29
CA PHE A 383 -40.05 -4.82 -8.15
C PHE A 383 -41.26 -4.41 -7.33
N ARG A 384 -41.53 -3.12 -7.20
CA ARG A 384 -42.54 -2.57 -6.30
C ARG A 384 -43.53 -1.72 -7.07
N LYS A 385 -44.80 -1.75 -6.65
CA LYS A 385 -45.88 -0.98 -7.27
C LYS A 385 -45.68 0.53 -7.14
N THR A 386 -45.03 0.95 -6.05
CA THR A 386 -44.61 2.32 -5.81
C THR A 386 -43.18 2.31 -5.26
N LYS A 387 -42.35 3.30 -5.64
CA LYS A 387 -40.99 3.48 -5.06
C LYS A 387 -41.03 4.04 -3.61
N GLY A 388 -42.22 4.15 -3.01
CA GLY A 388 -42.47 4.76 -1.70
C GLY A 388 -42.39 6.29 -1.78
N LYS A 389 -43.49 6.98 -1.48
CA LYS A 389 -43.54 8.44 -1.37
C LYS A 389 -44.16 8.79 -0.03
N LEU A 390 -43.45 9.59 0.76
CA LEU A 390 -43.98 10.17 1.98
C LEU A 390 -44.66 11.50 1.65
N ILE A 391 -45.88 11.66 2.17
CA ILE A 391 -46.66 12.89 2.10
C ILE A 391 -46.74 13.45 3.52
N ALA A 392 -46.18 14.63 3.73
CA ALA A 392 -46.29 15.32 5.02
C ALA A 392 -47.72 15.79 5.25
N HIS A 393 -48.25 15.53 6.44
CA HIS A 393 -49.54 16.00 6.89
C HIS A 393 -49.41 16.60 8.30
N THR A 394 -50.10 17.72 8.54
CA THR A 394 -50.14 18.39 9.84
C THR A 394 -51.58 18.72 10.22
N PHE A 395 -51.86 18.78 11.52
CA PHE A 395 -53.13 19.27 12.05
C PHE A 395 -53.12 20.79 12.28
N GLU A 396 -51.96 21.44 12.10
CA GLU A 396 -51.85 22.89 12.10
C GLU A 396 -52.53 23.51 10.88
N LYS A 397 -52.86 24.81 10.97
CA LYS A 397 -53.58 25.53 9.91
C LYS A 397 -52.88 25.45 8.55
N ASN A 398 -51.54 25.50 8.55
CA ASN A 398 -50.70 25.45 7.37
C ASN A 398 -49.53 24.48 7.60
N LEU A 399 -49.09 23.80 6.53
CA LEU A 399 -47.84 23.04 6.55
C LEU A 399 -46.65 23.99 6.38
N GLU A 400 -46.05 24.41 7.49
CA GLU A 400 -44.92 25.34 7.56
C GLU A 400 -43.70 24.69 8.23
N THR A 401 -42.50 25.21 7.98
CA THR A 401 -41.27 24.72 8.62
C THR A 401 -41.39 24.82 10.14
N GLY A 402 -41.08 23.73 10.86
CA GLY A 402 -41.12 23.66 12.31
C GLY A 402 -42.44 23.13 12.90
N VAL A 403 -43.51 22.96 12.11
CA VAL A 403 -44.77 22.39 12.64
C VAL A 403 -44.68 20.88 12.82
N PRO A 404 -45.29 20.29 13.86
CA PRO A 404 -45.37 18.84 14.00
C PRO A 404 -46.10 18.19 12.83
N VAL A 405 -45.59 17.05 12.36
CA VAL A 405 -46.15 16.32 11.21
C VAL A 405 -46.24 14.82 11.45
N CYS A 406 -47.15 14.17 10.72
CA CYS A 406 -47.06 12.76 10.36
C CYS A 406 -46.66 12.63 8.89
N PHE A 407 -46.11 11.48 8.52
CA PHE A 407 -45.85 11.15 7.12
C PHE A 407 -46.72 9.96 6.70
N LEU A 408 -47.52 10.20 5.67
CA LEU A 408 -48.44 9.23 5.11
C LEU A 408 -47.85 8.62 3.83
N ASN A 409 -48.21 7.38 3.52
CA ASN A 409 -47.99 6.84 2.18
C ASN A 409 -49.04 7.37 1.19
N GLU A 410 -48.96 6.95 -0.07
CA GLU A 410 -49.89 7.35 -1.14
C GLU A 410 -51.34 6.87 -0.94
N ARG A 411 -51.57 5.92 -0.02
CA ARG A 411 -52.90 5.42 0.36
C ARG A 411 -53.51 6.18 1.52
N GLY A 412 -52.74 7.06 2.16
CA GLY A 412 -53.13 7.74 3.38
C GLY A 412 -52.81 6.96 4.66
N ASP A 413 -52.12 5.82 4.59
CA ASP A 413 -51.69 5.10 5.79
C ASP A 413 -50.54 5.85 6.46
N THR A 414 -50.59 5.94 7.79
CA THR A 414 -49.54 6.58 8.60
C THR A 414 -48.29 5.69 8.63
N ILE A 415 -47.20 6.17 8.02
CA ILE A 415 -45.87 5.53 8.06
C ILE A 415 -45.06 6.07 9.24
N VAL A 416 -45.11 7.39 9.44
CA VAL A 416 -44.48 8.06 10.59
C VAL A 416 -45.56 8.74 11.42
N PRO A 417 -45.71 8.40 12.72
CA PRO A 417 -46.72 9.00 13.60
C PRO A 417 -46.58 10.51 13.76
N TYR A 418 -47.72 11.18 13.99
CA TYR A 418 -47.78 12.62 14.24
C TYR A 418 -46.95 13.00 15.48
N GLY A 419 -46.16 14.05 15.37
CA GLY A 419 -45.37 14.60 16.49
C GLY A 419 -44.02 13.90 16.72
N LYS A 420 -43.69 12.85 15.95
CA LYS A 420 -42.34 12.25 15.97
C LYS A 420 -41.30 13.27 15.46
N TYR A 421 -41.65 14.02 14.42
CA TYR A 421 -40.80 15.06 13.84
C TYR A 421 -41.59 16.33 13.55
N ASN A 422 -40.85 17.42 13.39
CA ASN A 422 -41.37 18.66 12.84
C ASN A 422 -40.98 18.81 11.36
N TYR A 423 -41.83 19.44 10.56
CA TYR A 423 -41.63 19.59 9.14
C TYR A 423 -40.40 20.45 8.84
N CYS A 424 -39.55 20.02 7.91
CA CYS A 424 -38.47 20.86 7.36
C CYS A 424 -38.70 21.10 5.87
N GLN A 425 -38.50 20.08 5.04
CA GLN A 425 -38.75 20.16 3.60
C GLN A 425 -38.84 18.76 2.95
N ILE A 426 -39.49 18.66 1.79
CA ILE A 426 -39.53 17.43 0.99
C ILE A 426 -38.79 17.66 -0.32
N ASN A 427 -37.81 16.81 -0.62
CA ASN A 427 -37.19 16.76 -1.95
C ASN A 427 -38.11 16.01 -2.92
N ARG A 428 -39.02 16.75 -3.55
CA ARG A 428 -40.09 16.23 -4.42
C ARG A 428 -39.61 15.45 -5.63
N VAL A 429 -38.37 15.63 -6.08
CA VAL A 429 -37.81 14.93 -7.26
C VAL A 429 -37.35 13.51 -6.90
N LYS A 430 -37.04 13.25 -5.62
CA LYS A 430 -36.26 12.07 -5.19
C LYS A 430 -36.88 11.31 -4.01
N ASN A 431 -38.07 11.72 -3.54
CA ASN A 431 -38.81 11.13 -2.41
C ASN A 431 -38.05 11.09 -1.07
N LEU A 432 -37.03 11.93 -0.89
CA LEU A 432 -36.40 12.14 0.41
C LEU A 432 -37.17 13.19 1.20
N VAL A 433 -37.38 12.90 2.47
CA VAL A 433 -37.99 13.82 3.43
C VAL A 433 -36.93 14.30 4.39
N PHE A 434 -36.83 15.61 4.59
CA PHE A 434 -36.04 16.20 5.66
C PHE A 434 -36.99 16.69 6.75
N ALA A 435 -36.73 16.28 7.99
CA ALA A 435 -37.56 16.62 9.14
C ALA A 435 -36.70 16.96 10.35
N TYR A 436 -37.15 17.87 11.22
CA TYR A 436 -36.44 18.16 12.47
C TYR A 436 -36.81 17.12 13.54
N GLU A 437 -35.82 16.64 14.29
CA GLU A 437 -36.07 15.90 15.52
C GLU A 437 -36.85 16.77 16.52
N ASN A 438 -37.89 16.19 17.12
CA ASN A 438 -38.65 16.85 18.19
C ASN A 438 -37.91 16.70 19.54
N LYS A 439 -36.69 17.27 19.63
CA LYS A 439 -35.76 17.21 20.78
C LYS A 439 -35.12 18.57 21.02
N GLN A 440 -34.48 18.75 22.18
CA GLN A 440 -33.78 20.00 22.56
C GLN A 440 -32.64 20.37 21.60
N ASP A 441 -31.98 19.37 21.00
CA ASP A 441 -30.96 19.56 19.97
C ASP A 441 -31.59 19.26 18.59
N THR A 442 -32.06 20.30 17.90
CA THR A 442 -32.95 20.21 16.74
C THR A 442 -32.21 19.84 15.46
N ARG A 443 -31.72 18.60 15.38
CA ARG A 443 -31.07 18.07 14.18
C ARG A 443 -32.07 17.78 13.06
N ILE A 444 -31.61 17.90 11.82
CA ILE A 444 -32.38 17.54 10.63
C ILE A 444 -32.08 16.09 10.26
N VAL A 445 -33.08 15.22 10.27
CA VAL A 445 -32.98 13.83 9.81
C VAL A 445 -33.48 13.70 8.37
N CYS A 446 -32.79 12.88 7.58
CA CYS A 446 -33.25 12.46 6.26
C CYS A 446 -34.00 11.12 6.36
N LEU A 447 -35.23 11.07 5.86
CA LEU A 447 -36.05 9.87 5.78
C LEU A 447 -36.22 9.43 4.32
N ASN A 448 -36.19 8.12 4.07
CA ASN A 448 -36.56 7.56 2.78
C ASN A 448 -38.09 7.47 2.60
N GLY A 449 -38.53 6.97 1.45
CA GLY A 449 -39.95 6.79 1.13
C GLY A 449 -40.72 5.82 2.04
N GLN A 450 -40.03 5.12 2.93
CA GLN A 450 -40.57 4.16 3.91
C GLN A 450 -40.53 4.70 5.34
N GLY A 451 -40.05 5.94 5.55
CA GLY A 451 -39.93 6.54 6.88
C GLY A 451 -38.74 6.06 7.68
N GLU A 452 -37.79 5.35 7.05
CA GLU A 452 -36.54 4.92 7.69
C GLU A 452 -35.55 6.10 7.71
N GLU A 453 -34.86 6.28 8.83
CA GLU A 453 -33.82 7.29 8.99
C GLU A 453 -32.54 6.88 8.26
N LEU A 454 -32.05 7.73 7.36
CA LEU A 454 -30.83 7.46 6.59
C LEU A 454 -29.59 8.04 7.25
N PHE A 455 -29.64 9.33 7.62
CA PHE A 455 -28.55 10.10 8.23
C PHE A 455 -29.07 11.46 8.72
N TYR A 456 -28.25 12.17 9.51
CA TYR A 456 -28.47 13.57 9.80
C TYR A 456 -27.90 14.45 8.69
N VAL A 457 -28.56 15.56 8.39
CA VAL A 457 -28.11 16.52 7.39
C VAL A 457 -27.34 17.63 8.09
N PHE A 458 -26.23 18.04 7.50
CA PHE A 458 -25.51 19.21 7.99
C PHE A 458 -26.43 20.43 7.88
N GLN A 459 -26.68 21.08 9.00
CA GLN A 459 -27.52 22.26 9.05
C GLN A 459 -26.71 23.49 8.61
N TYR A 460 -27.18 24.17 7.58
CA TYR A 460 -26.60 25.43 7.10
C TYR A 460 -27.67 26.51 7.17
N ASP A 461 -27.42 27.54 8.00
CA ASP A 461 -28.41 28.56 8.33
C ASP A 461 -29.66 27.92 8.97
N ASN A 462 -30.86 28.22 8.45
CA ASN A 462 -32.12 27.72 9.00
C ASN A 462 -32.62 26.43 8.34
N GLY A 463 -31.77 25.67 7.64
CA GLY A 463 -32.20 24.49 6.89
C GLY A 463 -31.09 23.50 6.54
N PRO A 464 -31.41 22.47 5.76
CA PRO A 464 -30.43 21.49 5.31
C PRO A 464 -29.46 22.10 4.29
N ASP A 465 -28.23 21.58 4.29
CA ASP A 465 -27.20 21.99 3.35
C ASP A 465 -27.65 21.89 1.89
N LYS A 466 -27.16 22.82 1.06
CA LYS A 466 -27.51 22.85 -0.37
C LYS A 466 -26.66 21.84 -1.13
N LEU A 467 -27.25 21.23 -2.15
CA LEU A 467 -26.49 20.45 -3.11
C LEU A 467 -25.48 21.33 -3.86
N ARG A 468 -24.23 20.90 -3.86
CA ARG A 468 -23.12 21.46 -4.64
C ARG A 468 -22.43 20.31 -5.36
N GLU A 469 -22.38 20.41 -6.69
CA GLU A 469 -21.79 19.37 -7.56
C GLU A 469 -22.35 17.96 -7.33
N GLY A 470 -23.65 17.87 -7.01
CA GLY A 470 -24.34 16.59 -6.81
C GLY A 470 -24.28 16.03 -5.40
N LEU A 471 -23.54 16.66 -4.48
CA LEU A 471 -23.38 16.23 -3.09
C LEU A 471 -23.83 17.31 -2.10
N PHE A 472 -24.26 16.91 -0.90
CA PHE A 472 -24.49 17.78 0.24
C PHE A 472 -23.87 17.17 1.51
N ARG A 473 -23.57 18.01 2.50
CA ARG A 473 -22.94 17.54 3.73
C ARG A 473 -23.94 16.85 4.65
N ILE A 474 -23.50 15.76 5.27
CA ILE A 474 -24.25 14.99 6.26
C ILE A 474 -23.45 14.88 7.54
N THR A 475 -24.11 14.52 8.64
CA THR A 475 -23.46 14.29 9.93
C THR A 475 -23.82 12.94 10.55
N ASP A 476 -22.91 12.39 11.34
CA ASP A 476 -23.22 11.28 12.25
C ASP A 476 -23.75 11.80 13.61
N GLU A 477 -23.95 10.87 14.55
CA GLU A 477 -24.38 11.19 15.91
C GLU A 477 -23.35 12.02 16.70
N ASN A 478 -22.06 11.94 16.33
CA ASN A 478 -20.97 12.66 16.98
C ASN A 478 -20.69 14.04 16.35
N GLY A 479 -21.44 14.42 15.30
CA GLY A 479 -21.27 15.66 14.56
C GLY A 479 -20.09 15.66 13.58
N LEU A 480 -19.51 14.49 13.27
CA LEU A 480 -18.54 14.36 12.17
C LEU A 480 -19.25 14.57 10.84
N ILE A 481 -18.57 15.19 9.89
CA ILE A 481 -19.13 15.55 8.59
C ILE A 481 -18.70 14.53 7.54
N GLY A 482 -19.66 14.14 6.72
CA GLY A 482 -19.51 13.36 5.49
C GLY A 482 -20.28 14.01 4.34
N PHE A 483 -20.46 13.26 3.25
CA PHE A 483 -21.18 13.73 2.07
C PHE A 483 -22.15 12.66 1.56
N ALA A 484 -23.35 13.09 1.18
CA ALA A 484 -24.34 12.24 0.52
C ALA A 484 -24.78 12.86 -0.81
N ASP A 485 -25.23 12.02 -1.73
CA ASP A 485 -25.78 12.45 -3.01
C ASP A 485 -27.28 12.81 -2.92
N SER A 486 -27.83 13.36 -4.00
CA SER A 486 -29.25 13.69 -4.11
C SER A 486 -30.24 12.52 -3.91
N LEU A 487 -29.77 11.27 -3.93
CA LEU A 487 -30.56 10.05 -3.77
C LEU A 487 -30.54 9.56 -2.31
N GLY A 488 -29.72 10.16 -1.46
CA GLY A 488 -29.55 9.73 -0.07
C GLY A 488 -28.52 8.61 0.06
N ASN A 489 -27.63 8.44 -0.91
CA ASN A 489 -26.48 7.56 -0.76
C ASN A 489 -25.35 8.32 -0.08
N ILE A 490 -24.78 7.74 0.97
CA ILE A 490 -23.58 8.27 1.61
C ILE A 490 -22.38 8.01 0.68
N VAL A 491 -21.88 9.06 0.03
CA VAL A 491 -20.74 8.99 -0.88
C VAL A 491 -19.43 9.03 -0.10
N ILE A 492 -19.36 9.83 0.95
CA ILE A 492 -18.22 9.89 1.87
C ILE A 492 -18.76 9.77 3.29
N LYS A 493 -18.39 8.69 3.99
CA LYS A 493 -18.83 8.48 5.37
C LYS A 493 -18.39 9.64 6.27
N PRO A 494 -19.23 10.05 7.24
CA PRO A 494 -18.83 10.99 8.28
C PRO A 494 -17.51 10.61 8.93
N GLN A 495 -16.51 11.48 8.74
CA GLN A 495 -15.15 11.26 9.26
C GLN A 495 -14.38 12.56 9.48
N PHE A 496 -14.84 13.66 8.89
CA PHE A 496 -14.17 14.95 9.00
C PHE A 496 -14.72 15.73 10.18
N LYS A 497 -13.85 16.41 10.93
CA LYS A 497 -14.31 17.35 11.94
C LYS A 497 -15.03 18.54 11.30
N PHE A 498 -14.46 19.05 10.21
CA PHE A 498 -15.06 20.12 9.40
C PHE A 498 -14.86 19.86 7.90
N ALA A 499 -15.86 20.24 7.10
CA ALA A 499 -15.84 20.08 5.66
C ALA A 499 -16.63 21.20 4.96
N PHE A 500 -16.00 21.79 3.94
CA PHE A 500 -16.64 22.75 3.04
C PHE A 500 -17.35 22.03 1.88
N PRO A 501 -18.36 22.65 1.24
CA PRO A 501 -18.99 22.09 0.05
C PRO A 501 -17.99 21.87 -1.10
N PHE A 502 -18.34 21.00 -2.05
CA PHE A 502 -17.57 20.79 -3.26
C PHE A 502 -17.64 22.01 -4.20
N GLU A 503 -16.47 22.42 -4.69
CA GLU A 503 -16.31 23.45 -5.73
C GLU A 503 -15.14 23.07 -6.66
N ASN A 504 -15.39 23.06 -7.96
CA ASN A 504 -14.46 22.63 -9.00
C ASN A 504 -13.91 21.21 -8.78
N GLY A 505 -14.77 20.28 -8.35
CA GLY A 505 -14.44 18.88 -8.12
C GLY A 505 -13.65 18.61 -6.84
N LYS A 506 -13.51 19.60 -5.94
CA LYS A 506 -12.76 19.47 -4.70
C LYS A 506 -13.53 20.00 -3.50
N ALA A 507 -13.39 19.36 -2.34
CA ALA A 507 -13.86 19.88 -1.06
C ALA A 507 -12.69 20.05 -0.09
N LYS A 508 -12.71 21.12 0.69
CA LYS A 508 -11.69 21.39 1.72
C LYS A 508 -12.16 20.78 3.05
N VAL A 509 -11.34 19.92 3.66
CA VAL A 509 -11.71 19.13 4.84
C VAL A 509 -10.60 19.07 5.88
N THR A 510 -10.96 18.76 7.12
CA THR A 510 -10.00 18.51 8.21
C THR A 510 -10.51 17.48 9.20
N PHE A 511 -9.59 16.74 9.83
CA PHE A 511 -9.89 15.72 10.85
C PHE A 511 -9.86 16.29 12.28
N SER A 512 -9.35 17.51 12.47
CA SER A 512 -9.24 18.16 13.78
C SER A 512 -9.48 19.67 13.65
N GLY A 513 -9.80 20.34 14.75
CA GLY A 513 -10.01 21.79 14.76
C GLY A 513 -11.12 22.24 15.70
N GLU A 514 -11.28 23.56 15.78
CA GLU A 514 -12.27 24.22 16.62
C GLU A 514 -13.08 25.25 15.83
N SER A 515 -14.35 25.42 16.20
CA SER A 515 -15.18 26.51 15.70
C SER A 515 -14.89 27.76 16.53
N LYS A 516 -14.47 28.85 15.89
CA LYS A 516 -14.14 30.12 16.55
C LYS A 516 -15.11 31.21 16.11
N VAL A 517 -15.53 32.04 17.06
CA VAL A 517 -16.34 33.23 16.78
C VAL A 517 -15.52 34.23 15.98
N VAL A 518 -16.12 34.81 14.95
CA VAL A 518 -15.55 35.95 14.23
C VAL A 518 -15.61 37.17 15.16
N PRO A 519 -14.48 37.86 15.42
CA PRO A 519 -14.47 39.07 16.23
C PRO A 519 -15.51 40.09 15.74
N ASP A 520 -16.16 40.80 16.67
CA ASP A 520 -17.20 41.81 16.41
C ASP A 520 -18.51 41.28 15.79
N SER A 521 -18.71 39.95 15.72
CA SER A 521 -19.95 39.35 15.18
C SER A 521 -21.06 39.10 16.21
N LYS A 522 -20.88 39.48 17.49
CA LYS A 522 -21.82 39.18 18.59
C LYS A 522 -22.23 37.70 18.66
N ASP A 523 -21.25 36.80 18.48
CA ASP A 523 -21.44 35.34 18.46
C ASP A 523 -22.30 34.80 17.29
N GLU A 524 -22.69 35.64 16.33
CA GLU A 524 -23.52 35.23 15.19
C GLU A 524 -22.73 34.54 14.07
N LYS A 525 -21.43 34.84 13.94
CA LYS A 525 -20.59 34.29 12.87
C LYS A 525 -19.44 33.49 13.43
N HIS A 526 -19.24 32.31 12.86
CA HIS A 526 -18.17 31.39 13.24
C HIS A 526 -17.33 31.04 12.02
N TYR A 527 -16.05 30.74 12.24
CA TYR A 527 -15.16 30.14 11.27
C TYR A 527 -14.51 28.90 11.87
N TRP A 528 -14.12 27.96 11.02
CA TRP A 528 -13.44 26.75 11.44
C TRP A 528 -11.93 26.95 11.37
N ASP A 529 -11.28 26.79 12.50
CA ASP A 529 -9.83 26.88 12.63
C ASP A 529 -9.23 25.49 12.84
N SER A 530 -8.19 25.19 12.08
CA SER A 530 -7.51 23.90 12.13
C SER A 530 -6.07 24.06 11.65
N PRO A 531 -5.10 23.38 12.29
CA PRO A 531 -3.70 23.42 11.86
C PRO A 531 -3.50 22.79 10.47
N ASP A 532 -4.35 21.82 10.10
CA ASP A 532 -4.18 21.04 8.88
C ASP A 532 -5.48 21.02 8.07
N TRP A 533 -5.38 21.35 6.79
CA TRP A 533 -6.47 21.26 5.83
C TRP A 533 -6.05 20.46 4.61
N TYR A 534 -6.97 19.59 4.15
CA TYR A 534 -6.78 18.73 3.00
C TYR A 534 -7.82 19.07 1.94
N TYR A 535 -7.50 18.82 0.68
CA TYR A 535 -8.50 18.78 -0.38
C TYR A 535 -8.83 17.32 -0.70
N ILE A 536 -10.10 17.02 -0.87
CA ILE A 536 -10.57 15.72 -1.33
C ILE A 536 -11.28 15.84 -2.67
N ASP A 537 -11.24 14.80 -3.49
CA ASP A 537 -12.14 14.65 -4.62
C ASP A 537 -13.53 14.16 -4.20
N THR A 538 -14.46 14.07 -5.17
CA THR A 538 -15.86 13.65 -4.93
C THR A 538 -16.00 12.21 -4.43
N ASN A 539 -14.94 11.40 -4.45
CA ASN A 539 -14.90 10.05 -3.90
C ASN A 539 -14.25 10.01 -2.50
N GLY A 540 -13.83 11.17 -1.96
CA GLY A 540 -13.19 11.27 -0.66
C GLY A 540 -11.69 11.02 -0.65
N LYS A 541 -11.04 10.91 -1.82
CA LYS A 541 -9.59 10.73 -1.89
C LYS A 541 -8.89 12.07 -1.67
N ILE A 542 -7.95 12.11 -0.71
CA ILE A 542 -7.09 13.28 -0.47
C ILE A 542 -6.19 13.52 -1.68
N LEU A 543 -6.13 14.78 -2.13
CA LEU A 543 -5.45 15.27 -3.33
C LEU A 543 -4.05 15.83 -3.06
#